data_AF-A0A7K3KIQ4-F1
#
_entry.id   AF-A0A7K3KIQ4-F1
#
_cell.length_a   1.000
_cell.length_b   1.000
_cell.length_c   1.000
_cell.angle_alpha   90.00
_cell.angle_beta   90.00
_cell.angle_gamma   90.00
#
_symmetry.space_group_name_H-M   'P 1'
#
loop_
_entity.id
_entity.type
_entity.pdbx_description
1 polymer ?
#
loop_
_entity_poly.entity_id
_entity_poly.type
_entity_poly.pdbx_seq_one_letter_code
_entity_poly.pdbx_strand_id
1 'polypeptide(L)'
;MRCPRITSLRGKRGRDGANHIIDAMRANQRRDSMEGTPSAVDRPCKAATEQEVGNAAMPLVASERKPIGALAKVASLPFLAAFALASFRIGAWTMFRNGPGLADGAIPFTAYVVQALVMAAIIAADRKIDYSEHAFVRLIGVAAAGGTVATALIISSLPPLVFIGSVIHGAASGFCVVALGVHFCSIDPVRSCFGLSLAFALYGIATWMFSFMPAQAIAVASLLSYPLTYACYLMAMETDREGSPRKPASKPGAGVRQRIPWSMIFLLGLCTLASFITQVLVPTTERLLSSSYKLYWPVLLIVVFAFCCLWIFALRRSVRDLWPFFMLVIFSGLLCFIAFRHDDPVFAASFLRATRECFMLFCWIVIAESAYDEGIPALPYFAGCTLGLLSVPVAITAGVGLLLPRDPTLQPSSLAVFAVTAVTFTLVIAAIAVALRQSRRSGASGEQDAPRPPDAPRAEPASIEATLCVLATRFHLTQREEEVAALMAKGYTLPHIAETLCISLDTVRSHSKSIYRKLGVHKKRELIDLLESRSTENRKAGRSAKD
;
A
#
# COMPACT_ATOMS: atom_id res chain seq x y z
N MET A 1 -3.11 64.36 -40.02
CA MET A 1 -4.06 65.32 -39.42
C MET A 1 -3.71 65.51 -37.94
N ARG A 2 -3.88 66.74 -37.41
CA ARG A 2 -3.81 67.16 -35.98
C ARG A 2 -2.73 66.51 -35.09
N CYS A 3 -1.62 67.24 -34.94
CA CYS A 3 -1.08 67.52 -33.60
C CYS A 3 -2.09 68.46 -32.87
N PRO A 4 -2.16 68.52 -31.52
CA PRO A 4 -1.18 69.33 -30.79
C PRO A 4 -0.84 68.88 -29.34
N ARG A 5 0.38 69.25 -28.86
CA ARG A 5 0.69 70.02 -27.61
C ARG A 5 0.17 69.48 -26.24
N ILE A 6 0.72 69.74 -25.03
CA ILE A 6 1.80 70.58 -24.45
C ILE A 6 2.14 69.97 -23.05
N THR A 7 3.25 70.16 -22.31
CA THR A 7 4.36 71.15 -22.30
C THR A 7 5.71 70.54 -21.85
N SER A 8 6.74 71.40 -21.87
CA SER A 8 8.00 71.47 -21.08
C SER A 8 7.89 71.21 -19.56
N LEU A 9 8.95 70.94 -18.76
CA LEU A 9 10.29 71.57 -18.64
C LEU A 9 11.33 70.50 -18.18
N ARG A 10 12.60 70.42 -18.62
CA ARG A 10 13.74 71.37 -18.78
C ARG A 10 14.66 71.50 -17.54
N GLY A 11 15.65 70.59 -17.44
CA GLY A 11 16.94 70.81 -16.75
C GLY A 11 16.96 70.68 -15.21
N LYS A 12 18.11 70.77 -14.53
CA LYS A 12 19.53 70.82 -14.95
C LYS A 12 20.44 70.72 -13.70
N ARG A 13 21.63 70.05 -13.79
CA ARG A 13 22.74 70.06 -12.78
C ARG A 13 22.37 69.40 -11.43
N GLY A 14 23.30 68.97 -10.56
CA GLY A 14 24.77 68.82 -10.60
C GLY A 14 25.17 67.84 -9.47
N ARG A 15 26.18 66.97 -9.65
CA ARG A 15 27.55 67.16 -9.15
C ARG A 15 27.60 67.62 -7.67
N ASP A 16 27.94 66.69 -6.77
CA ASP A 16 28.88 66.82 -5.63
C ASP A 16 28.83 65.54 -4.74
N GLY A 17 29.84 65.31 -3.89
CA GLY A 17 29.74 64.34 -2.79
C GLY A 17 30.53 63.02 -2.86
N ALA A 18 31.67 62.96 -3.56
CA ALA A 18 32.70 61.99 -3.18
C ALA A 18 33.42 62.48 -1.91
N ASN A 19 33.84 61.55 -1.04
CA ASN A 19 34.40 61.75 0.32
C ASN A 19 33.37 62.04 1.43
N HIS A 20 32.80 61.00 2.07
CA HIS A 20 32.31 61.09 3.45
C HIS A 20 32.07 59.75 4.21
N ILE A 21 32.82 58.66 3.92
CA ILE A 21 32.67 57.38 4.64
C ILE A 21 34.01 56.81 5.19
N ILE A 22 35.17 57.38 4.83
CA ILE A 22 36.48 56.83 5.23
C ILE A 22 37.00 57.38 6.59
N ASP A 23 36.51 58.52 7.07
CA ASP A 23 37.04 59.20 8.26
C ASP A 23 36.34 58.87 9.59
N ALA A 24 35.34 57.99 9.61
CA ALA A 24 34.51 57.73 10.80
C ALA A 24 34.99 56.56 11.70
N MET A 25 36.07 55.84 11.35
CA MET A 25 36.48 54.60 12.05
C MET A 25 37.93 54.55 12.58
N ARG A 26 38.71 55.65 12.49
CA ARG A 26 40.10 55.70 13.01
C ARG A 26 40.26 56.33 14.41
N ALA A 27 39.16 56.57 15.13
CA ALA A 27 39.16 57.39 16.34
C ALA A 27 39.21 56.64 17.69
N ASN A 28 39.25 55.30 17.72
CA ASN A 28 39.09 54.53 18.98
C ASN A 28 40.18 53.49 19.25
N GLN A 29 41.44 53.79 18.88
CA GLN A 29 42.59 52.90 19.08
C GLN A 29 43.74 53.63 19.81
N ARG A 30 43.50 53.98 21.08
CA ARG A 30 44.45 54.43 22.12
C ARG A 30 43.68 54.49 23.44
N ARG A 31 44.25 53.96 24.54
CA ARG A 31 43.55 53.45 25.75
C ARG A 31 42.92 52.07 25.49
N ASP A 32 43.23 51.00 26.22
CA ASP A 32 44.14 50.85 27.36
C ASP A 32 45.04 49.60 27.23
N SER A 33 46.17 49.63 27.92
CA SER A 33 47.10 48.51 28.03
C SER A 33 47.80 48.59 29.39
N MET A 34 47.27 47.89 30.40
CA MET A 34 47.97 47.37 31.59
C MET A 34 46.94 46.80 32.60
N GLU A 35 47.32 45.70 33.28
CA GLU A 35 46.69 45.14 34.51
C GLU A 35 45.22 44.67 34.37
N GLY A 36 44.69 43.70 35.13
CA GLY A 36 45.22 42.80 36.16
C GLY A 36 44.20 41.67 36.46
N THR A 37 44.58 40.67 37.28
CA THR A 37 43.81 39.43 37.56
C THR A 37 42.55 39.62 38.47
N PRO A 38 41.64 38.61 38.57
CA PRO A 38 40.21 38.83 38.86
C PRO A 38 39.76 38.69 40.34
N SER A 39 38.61 39.30 40.67
CA SER A 39 37.80 39.12 41.89
C SER A 39 36.36 39.57 41.60
N ALA A 40 35.36 38.68 41.54
CA ALA A 40 34.46 38.23 42.62
C ALA A 40 33.42 39.29 43.09
N VAL A 41 32.13 38.96 42.98
CA VAL A 41 30.99 39.70 43.59
C VAL A 41 29.95 38.72 44.15
N ASP A 42 29.95 38.64 45.48
CA ASP A 42 28.85 38.53 46.45
C ASP A 42 27.71 37.48 46.44
N ARG A 43 27.54 36.94 47.65
CA ARG A 43 26.41 36.20 48.27
C ARG A 43 25.37 37.25 48.83
N PRO A 44 24.28 36.97 49.63
CA PRO A 44 24.07 35.79 50.50
C PRO A 44 22.64 35.31 50.92
N CYS A 45 22.64 34.10 51.50
CA CYS A 45 21.91 33.60 52.70
C CYS A 45 20.36 33.59 52.87
N LYS A 46 19.91 32.37 53.30
CA LYS A 46 18.82 32.05 54.28
C LYS A 46 17.36 32.16 53.78
N ALA A 47 16.40 31.33 54.22
CA ALA A 47 16.36 30.33 55.30
C ALA A 47 15.36 29.15 55.05
N ALA A 48 15.55 28.03 55.78
CA ALA A 48 14.55 27.09 56.36
C ALA A 48 13.59 26.30 55.41
N THR A 49 13.15 25.06 55.68
CA THR A 49 13.34 24.11 56.82
C THR A 49 13.15 22.66 56.35
N GLU A 50 13.46 21.65 57.19
CA GLU A 50 13.20 20.22 56.93
C GLU A 50 11.69 19.95 56.67
N GLN A 51 11.28 19.02 55.80
CA GLN A 51 11.28 17.54 55.92
C GLN A 51 10.82 16.95 54.55
N GLU A 52 10.95 15.68 54.14
CA GLU A 52 11.22 14.37 54.77
C GLU A 52 12.18 13.46 53.94
N VAL A 53 12.30 12.21 54.37
CA VAL A 53 13.10 11.06 53.87
C VAL A 53 12.54 10.39 52.60
N GLY A 54 13.42 9.92 51.70
CA GLY A 54 13.24 8.61 51.05
C GLY A 54 13.15 8.50 49.52
N ASN A 55 14.29 8.54 48.81
CA ASN A 55 14.71 7.45 47.89
C ASN A 55 16.02 7.77 47.16
N ALA A 56 17.09 7.07 47.53
CA ALA A 56 18.32 7.04 46.74
C ALA A 56 18.19 6.00 45.61
N ALA A 57 17.57 6.39 44.50
CA ALA A 57 17.53 5.57 43.29
C ALA A 57 18.83 5.74 42.49
N MET A 58 19.72 4.75 42.60
CA MET A 58 20.97 4.62 41.85
C MET A 58 20.72 4.76 40.33
N PRO A 59 21.53 5.52 39.57
CA PRO A 59 21.37 5.65 38.13
C PRO A 59 21.72 4.31 37.47
N LEU A 60 20.70 3.54 37.10
CA LEU A 60 20.89 2.30 36.36
C LEU A 60 21.51 2.60 35.01
N VAL A 61 22.75 2.13 34.87
CA VAL A 61 23.52 2.07 33.61
C VAL A 61 22.59 1.63 32.48
N ALA A 62 22.54 2.43 31.42
CA ALA A 62 21.82 2.09 30.21
C ALA A 62 22.48 0.86 29.55
N SER A 63 22.03 -0.34 29.94
CA SER A 63 22.54 -1.58 29.38
C SER A 63 22.25 -1.59 27.88
N GLU A 64 23.29 -1.77 27.05
CA GLU A 64 23.14 -1.98 25.62
C GLU A 64 22.23 -3.19 25.36
N ARG A 65 20.96 -2.95 25.04
CA ARG A 65 20.06 -3.99 24.56
C ARG A 65 20.49 -4.37 23.14
N LYS A 66 21.36 -5.38 23.04
CA LYS A 66 21.58 -6.14 21.79
C LYS A 66 20.22 -6.50 21.18
N PRO A 67 20.08 -6.46 19.85
CA PRO A 67 18.77 -6.41 19.23
C PRO A 67 18.01 -7.73 19.40
N ILE A 68 16.95 -7.70 20.22
CA ILE A 68 15.89 -8.73 20.28
C ILE A 68 15.01 -8.63 19.02
N GLY A 69 15.62 -8.31 17.87
CA GLY A 69 14.94 -7.84 16.67
C GLY A 69 14.12 -8.91 15.96
N ALA A 70 14.47 -10.19 16.11
CA ALA A 70 13.68 -11.29 15.58
C ALA A 70 12.47 -11.59 16.49
N LEU A 71 12.69 -11.72 17.80
CA LEU A 71 11.65 -12.06 18.77
C LEU A 71 10.60 -10.94 18.92
N ALA A 72 11.02 -9.68 18.94
CA ALA A 72 10.11 -8.53 18.92
C ALA A 72 9.33 -8.42 17.59
N LYS A 73 9.96 -8.75 16.44
CA LYS A 73 9.24 -8.80 15.16
C LYS A 73 8.20 -9.91 15.13
N VAL A 74 8.51 -11.11 15.64
CA VAL A 74 7.56 -12.23 15.74
C VAL A 74 6.41 -11.89 16.69
N ALA A 75 6.69 -11.27 17.84
CA ALA A 75 5.67 -10.78 18.77
C ALA A 75 4.75 -9.70 18.14
N SER A 76 5.25 -8.95 17.16
CA SER A 76 4.49 -7.93 16.43
C SER A 76 3.64 -8.46 15.24
N LEU A 77 3.63 -9.77 15.00
CA LEU A 77 2.86 -10.37 13.91
C LEU A 77 1.37 -10.54 14.28
N PRO A 78 0.43 -10.31 13.35
CA PRO A 78 -1.01 -10.27 13.63
C PRO A 78 -1.64 -11.67 13.69
N PHE A 79 -1.13 -12.55 14.57
CA PHE A 79 -1.62 -13.92 14.75
C PHE A 79 -3.11 -13.95 15.13
N LEU A 80 -3.54 -13.09 16.05
CA LEU A 80 -4.94 -13.03 16.51
C LEU A 80 -5.90 -12.61 15.39
N ALA A 81 -5.52 -11.65 14.54
CA ALA A 81 -6.31 -11.27 13.37
C ALA A 81 -6.37 -12.38 12.32
N ALA A 82 -5.28 -13.14 12.14
CA ALA A 82 -5.25 -14.31 11.28
C ALA A 82 -6.18 -15.42 11.79
N PHE A 83 -6.19 -15.69 13.10
CA PHE A 83 -7.13 -16.61 13.73
C PHE A 83 -8.58 -16.14 13.59
N ALA A 84 -8.86 -14.84 13.79
CA ALA A 84 -10.21 -14.31 13.61
C ALA A 84 -10.74 -14.53 12.18
N LEU A 85 -9.92 -14.22 11.16
CA LEU A 85 -10.28 -14.45 9.77
C LEU A 85 -10.39 -15.95 9.41
N ALA A 86 -9.52 -16.79 9.96
CA ALA A 86 -9.60 -18.24 9.76
C ALA A 86 -10.90 -18.81 10.38
N SER A 87 -11.20 -18.49 11.64
CA SER A 87 -12.43 -18.90 12.34
C SER A 87 -13.69 -18.48 11.58
N PHE A 88 -13.73 -17.25 11.08
CA PHE A 88 -14.83 -16.75 10.26
C PHE A 88 -15.02 -17.59 8.98
N ARG A 89 -13.95 -17.86 8.22
CA ARG A 89 -14.01 -18.68 6.98
C ARG A 89 -14.37 -20.13 7.26
N ILE A 90 -13.88 -20.71 8.36
CA ILE A 90 -14.20 -22.07 8.81
C ILE A 90 -15.71 -22.20 9.01
N GLY A 91 -16.34 -21.27 9.75
CA GLY A 91 -17.79 -21.27 9.97
C GLY A 91 -18.60 -21.21 8.67
N ALA A 92 -18.24 -20.31 7.75
CA ALA A 92 -18.91 -20.22 6.45
C ALA A 92 -18.76 -21.52 5.63
N TRP A 93 -17.63 -22.22 5.74
CA TRP A 93 -17.43 -23.53 5.09
C TRP A 93 -18.27 -24.63 5.74
N THR A 94 -18.29 -24.74 7.07
CA THR A 94 -19.05 -25.79 7.76
C THR A 94 -20.55 -25.67 7.52
N MET A 95 -21.11 -24.45 7.52
CA MET A 95 -22.55 -24.21 7.30
C MET A 95 -23.01 -24.55 5.88
N PHE A 96 -22.31 -24.09 4.84
CA PHE A 96 -22.78 -24.20 3.45
C PHE A 96 -22.15 -25.34 2.64
N ARG A 97 -21.06 -25.98 3.11
CA ARG A 97 -20.35 -27.02 2.34
C ARG A 97 -20.42 -28.43 2.97
N ASN A 98 -20.95 -28.58 4.20
CA ASN A 98 -21.19 -29.87 4.87
C ASN A 98 -22.58 -30.02 5.52
N GLY A 99 -23.46 -29.01 5.40
CA GLY A 99 -24.77 -28.95 6.06
C GLY A 99 -25.94 -28.82 5.07
N PRO A 100 -27.15 -28.42 5.51
CA PRO A 100 -28.32 -28.30 4.64
C PRO A 100 -28.13 -27.32 3.47
N GLY A 101 -27.20 -26.35 3.59
CA GLY A 101 -26.81 -25.46 2.47
C GLY A 101 -26.08 -26.14 1.32
N LEU A 102 -25.70 -27.42 1.45
CA LEU A 102 -25.24 -28.27 0.34
C LEU A 102 -26.41 -28.91 -0.41
N ALA A 103 -27.53 -29.19 0.28
CA ALA A 103 -28.71 -29.85 -0.29
C ALA A 103 -29.64 -28.88 -1.02
N ASP A 104 -29.74 -27.63 -0.56
CA ASP A 104 -30.48 -26.57 -1.24
C ASP A 104 -29.58 -25.34 -1.49
N GLY A 105 -29.29 -25.10 -2.77
CA GLY A 105 -28.46 -23.98 -3.24
C GLY A 105 -29.09 -22.60 -3.02
N ALA A 106 -30.38 -22.51 -2.70
CA ALA A 106 -31.05 -21.25 -2.39
C ALA A 106 -30.51 -20.66 -1.08
N ILE A 107 -30.15 -21.52 -0.12
CA ILE A 107 -29.62 -21.14 1.18
C ILE A 107 -28.32 -20.30 1.06
N PRO A 108 -27.23 -20.78 0.41
CA PRO A 108 -26.03 -19.95 0.22
C PRO A 108 -26.27 -18.76 -0.72
N PHE A 109 -27.14 -18.89 -1.74
CA PHE A 109 -27.50 -17.76 -2.60
C PHE A 109 -28.09 -16.59 -1.79
N THR A 110 -29.11 -16.85 -0.95
CA THR A 110 -29.71 -15.83 -0.07
C THR A 110 -28.66 -15.20 0.84
N ALA A 111 -27.78 -16.00 1.46
CA ALA A 111 -26.71 -15.48 2.31
C ALA A 111 -25.76 -14.53 1.56
N TYR A 112 -25.31 -14.90 0.35
CA TYR A 112 -24.40 -14.07 -0.44
C TYR A 112 -25.06 -12.78 -0.97
N VAL A 113 -26.35 -12.83 -1.35
CA VAL A 113 -27.11 -11.64 -1.77
C VAL A 113 -27.27 -10.68 -0.60
N VAL A 114 -27.69 -11.17 0.58
CA VAL A 114 -27.86 -10.31 1.78
C VAL A 114 -26.50 -9.74 2.23
N GLN A 115 -25.43 -10.52 2.18
CA GLN A 115 -24.07 -10.03 2.45
C GLN A 115 -23.66 -8.89 1.50
N ALA A 116 -23.92 -9.03 0.19
CA ALA A 116 -23.64 -7.98 -0.77
C ALA A 116 -24.46 -6.71 -0.52
N LEU A 117 -25.75 -6.85 -0.18
CA LEU A 117 -26.62 -5.72 0.16
C LEU A 117 -26.17 -5.00 1.45
N VAL A 118 -25.78 -5.74 2.49
CA VAL A 118 -25.27 -5.15 3.74
C VAL A 118 -23.93 -4.45 3.52
N MET A 119 -23.02 -5.02 2.72
CA MET A 119 -21.79 -4.32 2.34
C MET A 119 -22.08 -3.01 1.57
N ALA A 120 -23.04 -3.01 0.65
CA ALA A 120 -23.46 -1.80 -0.05
C ALA A 120 -24.09 -0.76 0.90
N ALA A 121 -24.89 -1.21 1.87
CA ALA A 121 -25.48 -0.36 2.90
C ALA A 121 -24.42 0.27 3.82
N ILE A 122 -23.39 -0.50 4.22
CA ILE A 122 -22.25 0.00 5.00
C ILE A 122 -21.51 1.12 4.23
N ILE A 123 -21.22 0.92 2.94
CA ILE A 123 -20.57 1.94 2.09
C ILE A 123 -21.45 3.19 1.94
N ALA A 124 -22.78 3.04 1.88
CA ALA A 124 -23.72 4.15 1.79
C ALA A 124 -23.88 4.91 3.11
N ALA A 125 -23.80 4.21 4.25
CA ALA A 125 -23.87 4.78 5.59
C ALA A 125 -22.60 5.56 5.96
N ASP A 126 -21.42 5.05 5.62
CA ASP A 126 -20.11 5.68 5.86
C ASP A 126 -20.00 7.09 5.25
N ARG A 127 -20.75 7.36 4.17
CA ARG A 127 -20.83 8.69 3.54
C ARG A 127 -21.75 9.70 4.26
N LYS A 128 -22.55 9.24 5.23
CA LYS A 128 -23.66 10.00 5.83
C LYS A 128 -23.61 10.09 7.35
N ILE A 129 -22.92 9.17 8.01
CA ILE A 129 -22.94 8.99 9.47
C ILE A 129 -21.49 9.00 9.96
N ASP A 130 -21.13 9.98 10.78
CA ASP A 130 -19.91 9.91 11.60
C ASP A 130 -20.19 8.94 12.77
N TYR A 131 -19.36 7.90 12.92
CA TYR A 131 -19.46 6.90 13.99
C TYR A 131 -18.16 6.80 14.80
N SER A 132 -18.30 6.51 16.09
CA SER A 132 -17.15 6.22 16.97
C SER A 132 -16.61 4.81 16.72
N GLU A 133 -15.29 4.60 16.88
CA GLU A 133 -14.66 3.27 16.86
C GLU A 133 -15.34 2.31 17.84
N HIS A 134 -15.74 2.79 19.03
CA HIS A 134 -16.47 1.97 20.02
C HIS A 134 -17.87 1.57 19.54
N ALA A 135 -18.56 2.42 18.77
CA ALA A 135 -19.86 2.09 18.20
C ALA A 135 -19.72 1.03 17.10
N PHE A 136 -18.67 1.15 16.27
CA PHE A 136 -18.34 0.16 15.24
C PHE A 136 -18.00 -1.22 15.85
N VAL A 137 -17.17 -1.26 16.90
CA VAL A 137 -16.84 -2.51 17.62
C VAL A 137 -18.09 -3.15 18.24
N ARG A 138 -18.97 -2.37 18.87
CA ARG A 138 -20.26 -2.88 19.41
C ARG A 138 -21.15 -3.46 18.31
N LEU A 139 -21.20 -2.82 17.14
CA LEU A 139 -21.97 -3.31 15.99
C LEU A 139 -21.43 -4.66 15.48
N ILE A 140 -20.10 -4.86 15.48
CA ILE A 140 -19.48 -6.15 15.16
C ILE A 140 -19.85 -7.21 16.21
N GLY A 141 -19.89 -6.85 17.50
CA GLY A 141 -20.34 -7.75 18.57
C GLY A 141 -21.79 -8.21 18.40
N VAL A 142 -22.69 -7.29 18.04
CA VAL A 142 -24.09 -7.61 17.69
C VAL A 142 -24.16 -8.49 16.44
N ALA A 143 -23.36 -8.20 15.42
CA ALA A 143 -23.26 -9.03 14.22
C ALA A 143 -22.76 -10.45 14.52
N ALA A 144 -21.76 -10.62 15.40
CA ALA A 144 -21.25 -11.92 15.82
C ALA A 144 -22.28 -12.73 16.63
N ALA A 145 -23.00 -12.08 17.55
CA ALA A 145 -24.11 -12.71 18.26
C ALA A 145 -25.22 -13.17 17.29
N GLY A 146 -25.61 -12.30 16.35
CA GLY A 146 -26.55 -12.63 15.27
C GLY A 146 -26.06 -13.78 14.39
N GLY A 147 -24.77 -13.81 14.04
CA GLY A 147 -24.15 -14.92 13.31
C GLY A 147 -24.16 -16.25 14.06
N THR A 148 -24.00 -16.22 15.38
CA THR A 148 -24.12 -17.41 16.24
C THR A 148 -25.56 -17.95 16.22
N VAL A 149 -26.56 -17.07 16.36
CA VAL A 149 -27.99 -17.43 16.26
C VAL A 149 -28.32 -17.97 14.86
N ALA A 150 -27.85 -17.31 13.80
CA ALA A 150 -27.99 -17.78 12.41
C ALA A 150 -27.44 -19.19 12.22
N THR A 151 -26.29 -19.48 12.82
CA THR A 151 -25.66 -20.80 12.79
C THR A 151 -26.54 -21.87 13.45
N ALA A 152 -27.07 -21.58 14.64
CA ALA A 152 -27.99 -22.48 15.33
C ALA A 152 -29.27 -22.74 14.53
N LEU A 153 -29.84 -21.71 13.90
CA LEU A 153 -31.01 -21.81 13.02
C LEU A 153 -30.72 -22.68 11.78
N ILE A 154 -29.56 -22.52 11.14
CA ILE A 154 -29.15 -23.36 9.99
C ILE A 154 -28.95 -24.83 10.42
N ILE A 155 -28.34 -25.08 11.58
CA ILE A 155 -28.13 -26.44 12.11
C ILE A 155 -29.46 -27.14 12.44
N SER A 156 -30.50 -26.39 12.86
CA SER A 156 -31.81 -26.94 13.20
C SER A 156 -32.49 -27.73 12.07
N SER A 157 -32.06 -27.52 10.82
CA SER A 157 -32.53 -28.25 9.63
C SER A 157 -34.03 -28.14 9.32
N LEU A 158 -34.78 -27.28 10.03
CA LEU A 158 -36.16 -26.93 9.73
C LEU A 158 -36.19 -25.89 8.59
N PRO A 159 -36.78 -26.18 7.41
CA PRO A 159 -36.68 -25.32 6.23
C PRO A 159 -36.92 -23.81 6.48
N PRO A 160 -38.00 -23.35 7.14
CA PRO A 160 -38.21 -21.92 7.37
C PRO A 160 -37.14 -21.29 8.27
N LEU A 161 -36.63 -22.02 9.28
CA LEU A 161 -35.56 -21.53 10.16
C LEU A 161 -34.22 -21.44 9.42
N VAL A 162 -33.94 -22.36 8.50
CA VAL A 162 -32.70 -22.35 7.71
C VAL A 162 -32.64 -21.13 6.78
N PHE A 163 -33.76 -20.72 6.16
CA PHE A 163 -33.83 -19.48 5.37
C PHE A 163 -33.71 -18.20 6.23
N ILE A 164 -34.36 -18.16 7.41
CA ILE A 164 -34.18 -17.05 8.35
C ILE A 164 -32.71 -16.98 8.80
N GLY A 165 -32.11 -18.13 9.09
CA GLY A 165 -30.69 -18.26 9.42
C GLY A 165 -29.77 -17.78 8.31
N SER A 166 -30.04 -18.09 7.03
CA SER A 166 -29.18 -17.64 5.92
C SER A 166 -29.24 -16.13 5.70
N VAL A 167 -30.39 -15.49 5.90
CA VAL A 167 -30.54 -14.02 5.89
C VAL A 167 -29.74 -13.39 7.03
N ILE A 168 -29.88 -13.87 8.27
CA ILE A 168 -29.15 -13.34 9.42
C ILE A 168 -27.64 -13.58 9.27
N HIS A 169 -27.23 -14.75 8.74
CA HIS A 169 -25.83 -15.05 8.41
C HIS A 169 -25.28 -14.05 7.40
N GLY A 170 -25.99 -13.78 6.30
CA GLY A 170 -25.57 -12.82 5.28
C GLY A 170 -25.38 -11.41 5.85
N ALA A 171 -26.27 -10.98 6.74
CA ALA A 171 -26.10 -9.69 7.41
C ALA A 171 -24.89 -9.67 8.35
N ALA A 172 -24.75 -10.69 9.21
CA ALA A 172 -23.64 -10.82 10.15
C ALA A 172 -22.27 -10.91 9.45
N SER A 173 -22.19 -11.71 8.38
CA SER A 173 -20.97 -11.92 7.60
C SER A 173 -20.52 -10.64 6.87
N GLY A 174 -21.46 -9.81 6.41
CA GLY A 174 -21.18 -8.50 5.80
C GLY A 174 -20.37 -7.58 6.72
N PHE A 175 -20.80 -7.45 7.98
CA PHE A 175 -20.06 -6.68 8.99
C PHE A 175 -18.70 -7.30 9.32
N CYS A 176 -18.63 -8.62 9.52
CA CYS A 176 -17.38 -9.32 9.86
C CYS A 176 -16.31 -9.18 8.77
N VAL A 177 -16.69 -9.34 7.49
CA VAL A 177 -15.77 -9.20 6.34
C VAL A 177 -15.23 -7.78 6.23
N VAL A 178 -16.08 -6.77 6.37
CA VAL A 178 -15.63 -5.37 6.31
C VAL A 178 -14.74 -5.02 7.50
N ALA A 179 -15.09 -5.45 8.72
CA ALA A 179 -14.31 -5.19 9.93
C ALA A 179 -12.89 -5.80 9.87
N LEU A 180 -12.79 -7.08 9.51
CA LEU A 180 -11.51 -7.77 9.36
C LEU A 180 -10.68 -7.16 8.22
N GLY A 181 -11.31 -6.87 7.08
CA GLY A 181 -10.64 -6.24 5.95
C GLY A 181 -10.08 -4.85 6.26
N VAL A 182 -10.86 -4.00 6.90
CA VAL A 182 -10.41 -2.66 7.35
C VAL A 182 -9.24 -2.75 8.32
N HIS A 183 -9.28 -3.70 9.26
CA HIS A 183 -8.15 -3.97 10.16
C HIS A 183 -6.88 -4.35 9.37
N PHE A 184 -6.98 -5.27 8.40
CA PHE A 184 -5.86 -5.64 7.53
C PHE A 184 -5.36 -4.50 6.61
N CYS A 185 -6.21 -3.53 6.24
CA CYS A 185 -5.81 -2.31 5.54
C CYS A 185 -5.12 -1.26 6.44
N SER A 186 -5.29 -1.34 7.77
CA SER A 186 -4.78 -0.36 8.73
C SER A 186 -3.42 -0.72 9.34
N ILE A 187 -2.94 -1.95 9.12
CA ILE A 187 -1.63 -2.45 9.58
C ILE A 187 -0.62 -2.53 8.43
N ASP A 188 0.67 -2.58 8.76
CA ASP A 188 1.77 -2.59 7.77
C ASP A 188 1.58 -3.70 6.69
N PRO A 189 1.83 -3.45 5.39
CA PRO A 189 1.58 -4.42 4.32
C PRO A 189 2.28 -5.76 4.51
N VAL A 190 3.47 -5.76 5.13
CA VAL A 190 4.22 -6.98 5.49
C VAL A 190 3.47 -7.82 6.54
N ARG A 191 2.93 -7.17 7.58
CA ARG A 191 2.12 -7.83 8.62
C ARG A 191 0.79 -8.30 8.06
N SER A 192 0.15 -7.45 7.24
CA SER A 192 -1.11 -7.75 6.56
C SER A 192 -0.98 -8.97 5.65
N CYS A 193 0.02 -8.99 4.78
CA CYS A 193 0.29 -10.12 3.89
C CYS A 193 0.58 -11.43 4.67
N PHE A 194 1.36 -11.36 5.75
CA PHE A 194 1.58 -12.52 6.63
C PHE A 194 0.28 -13.00 7.28
N GLY A 195 -0.50 -12.11 7.91
CA GLY A 195 -1.73 -12.45 8.60
C GLY A 195 -2.82 -13.00 7.68
N LEU A 196 -2.99 -12.41 6.50
CA LEU A 196 -3.89 -12.91 5.46
C LEU A 196 -3.45 -14.30 4.96
N SER A 197 -2.17 -14.48 4.64
CA SER A 197 -1.66 -15.77 4.15
C SER A 197 -1.76 -16.86 5.22
N LEU A 198 -1.48 -16.52 6.49
CA LEU A 198 -1.64 -17.42 7.63
C LEU A 198 -3.10 -17.80 7.84
N ALA A 199 -4.04 -16.85 7.74
CA ALA A 199 -5.47 -17.13 7.88
C ALA A 199 -5.98 -18.15 6.85
N PHE A 200 -5.50 -18.05 5.60
CA PHE A 200 -5.83 -19.01 4.55
C PHE A 200 -5.18 -20.39 4.77
N ALA A 201 -3.93 -20.44 5.26
CA ALA A 201 -3.29 -21.70 5.63
C ALA A 201 -4.02 -22.40 6.80
N LEU A 202 -4.35 -21.66 7.86
CA LEU A 202 -5.14 -22.16 9.01
C LEU A 202 -6.53 -22.64 8.57
N TYR A 203 -7.21 -21.89 7.69
CA TYR A 203 -8.47 -22.29 7.07
C TYR A 203 -8.34 -23.62 6.31
N GLY A 204 -7.30 -23.79 5.50
CA GLY A 204 -7.00 -25.04 4.79
C GLY A 204 -6.78 -26.22 5.75
N ILE A 205 -5.92 -26.06 6.75
CA ILE A 205 -5.61 -27.11 7.74
C ILE A 205 -6.88 -27.50 8.53
N ALA A 206 -7.62 -26.52 9.04
CA ALA A 206 -8.79 -26.79 9.87
C ALA A 206 -9.91 -27.51 9.09
N THR A 207 -10.20 -27.06 7.86
CA THR A 207 -11.20 -27.71 7.00
C THR A 207 -10.77 -29.11 6.55
N TRP A 208 -9.47 -29.36 6.35
CA TRP A 208 -8.94 -30.71 6.17
C TRP A 208 -9.22 -31.60 7.38
N MET A 209 -8.87 -31.14 8.59
CA MET A 209 -9.12 -31.87 9.85
C MET A 209 -10.62 -32.14 10.06
N PHE A 210 -11.47 -31.13 9.89
CA PHE A 210 -12.93 -31.29 10.02
C PHE A 210 -13.52 -32.26 8.97
N SER A 211 -12.86 -32.46 7.83
CA SER A 211 -13.30 -33.41 6.81
C SER A 211 -13.19 -34.90 7.22
N PHE A 212 -12.60 -35.19 8.39
CA PHE A 212 -12.54 -36.51 9.02
C PHE A 212 -13.34 -36.59 10.33
N MET A 213 -13.93 -35.48 10.78
CA MET A 213 -14.64 -35.40 12.06
C MET A 213 -16.14 -35.74 11.92
N PRO A 214 -16.79 -36.27 12.96
CA PRO A 214 -18.24 -36.52 12.92
C PRO A 214 -19.02 -35.20 12.84
N ALA A 215 -20.22 -35.26 12.26
CA ALA A 215 -21.08 -34.09 12.03
C ALA A 215 -21.35 -33.26 13.31
N GLN A 216 -21.42 -33.90 14.47
CA GLN A 216 -21.56 -33.23 15.78
C GLN A 216 -20.40 -32.27 16.09
N ALA A 217 -19.16 -32.70 15.83
CA ALA A 217 -17.98 -31.86 16.04
C ALA A 217 -17.92 -30.69 15.04
N ILE A 218 -18.37 -30.92 13.80
CA ILE A 218 -18.53 -29.87 12.78
C ILE A 218 -19.59 -28.84 13.20
N ALA A 219 -20.72 -29.28 13.77
CA ALA A 219 -21.76 -28.40 14.29
C ALA A 219 -21.27 -27.53 15.47
N VAL A 220 -20.52 -28.11 16.42
CA VAL A 220 -19.90 -27.36 17.53
C VAL A 220 -18.88 -26.34 17.01
N ALA A 221 -18.01 -26.73 16.07
CA ALA A 221 -17.05 -25.81 15.45
C ALA A 221 -17.74 -24.66 14.69
N SER A 222 -18.90 -24.92 14.09
CA SER A 222 -19.73 -23.89 13.45
C SER A 222 -20.26 -22.89 14.47
N LEU A 223 -20.88 -23.37 15.56
CA LEU A 223 -21.45 -22.50 16.60
C LEU A 223 -20.38 -21.61 17.27
N LEU A 224 -19.16 -22.13 17.43
CA LEU A 224 -18.03 -21.38 17.99
C LEU A 224 -17.39 -20.40 17.00
N SER A 225 -17.69 -20.45 15.70
CA SER A 225 -16.96 -19.67 14.69
C SER A 225 -17.09 -18.15 14.88
N TYR A 226 -18.31 -17.66 15.11
CA TYR A 226 -18.56 -16.23 15.30
C TYR A 226 -18.07 -15.70 16.66
N PRO A 227 -18.30 -16.38 17.81
CA PRO A 227 -17.72 -15.98 19.09
C PRO A 227 -16.19 -15.93 19.06
N LEU A 228 -15.53 -16.94 18.46
CA LEU A 228 -14.07 -16.95 18.30
C LEU A 228 -13.59 -15.82 17.39
N THR A 229 -14.28 -15.57 16.28
CA THR A 229 -13.98 -14.43 15.38
C THR A 229 -14.00 -13.11 16.13
N TYR A 230 -15.04 -12.86 16.93
CA TYR A 230 -15.18 -11.61 17.69
C TYR A 230 -14.14 -11.49 18.82
N ALA A 231 -13.93 -12.57 19.60
CA ALA A 231 -12.94 -12.58 20.67
C ALA A 231 -11.51 -12.34 20.15
N CYS A 232 -11.09 -13.07 19.10
CA CYS A 232 -9.79 -12.87 18.48
C CYS A 232 -9.65 -11.49 17.82
N TYR A 233 -10.73 -10.94 17.26
CA TYR A 233 -10.74 -9.58 16.71
C TYR A 233 -10.54 -8.50 17.79
N LEU A 234 -11.22 -8.60 18.94
CA LEU A 234 -11.03 -7.69 20.07
C LEU A 234 -9.57 -7.74 20.58
N MET A 235 -9.05 -8.93 20.86
CA MET A 235 -7.68 -9.09 21.35
C MET A 235 -6.64 -8.58 20.32
N ALA A 236 -6.90 -8.75 19.01
CA ALA A 236 -6.05 -8.19 17.96
C ALA A 236 -6.08 -6.65 17.96
N MET A 237 -7.26 -6.03 18.15
CA MET A 237 -7.37 -4.58 18.25
C MET A 237 -6.65 -4.01 19.48
N GLU A 238 -6.74 -4.68 20.63
CA GLU A 238 -6.06 -4.31 21.88
C GLU A 238 -4.53 -4.42 21.71
N THR A 239 -4.05 -5.56 21.22
CA THR A 239 -2.61 -5.81 20.98
C THR A 239 -2.00 -4.79 20.02
N ASP A 240 -2.67 -4.47 18.90
CA ASP A 240 -2.18 -3.48 17.94
C ASP A 240 -2.18 -2.06 18.51
N ARG A 241 -3.17 -1.72 19.36
CA ARG A 241 -3.29 -0.41 20.01
C ARG A 241 -2.17 -0.15 21.02
N GLU A 242 -1.65 -1.20 21.66
CA GLU A 242 -0.49 -1.13 22.56
C GLU A 242 0.85 -1.19 21.80
N GLY A 243 0.92 -1.94 20.70
CA GLY A 243 2.18 -2.32 20.07
C GLY A 243 2.60 -1.59 18.79
N SER A 244 1.72 -0.83 18.10
CA SER A 244 2.06 -0.27 16.78
C SER A 244 1.31 1.01 16.39
N PRO A 245 1.95 1.99 15.73
CA PRO A 245 1.26 3.16 15.20
C PRO A 245 0.36 2.77 14.01
N ARG A 246 -0.96 2.67 14.23
CA ARG A 246 -1.93 2.66 13.11
C ARG A 246 -1.85 3.97 12.35
N LYS A 247 -1.91 3.91 11.01
CA LYS A 247 -2.27 5.09 10.22
C LYS A 247 -3.71 5.49 10.57
N PRO A 248 -3.98 6.73 10.99
CA PRO A 248 -5.35 7.17 11.23
C PRO A 248 -6.15 7.14 9.93
N ALA A 249 -7.43 6.79 10.01
CA ALA A 249 -8.31 6.71 8.85
C ALA A 249 -8.32 8.06 8.11
N SER A 250 -7.84 8.08 6.86
CA SER A 250 -7.84 9.28 6.05
C SER A 250 -9.28 9.65 5.70
N LYS A 251 -9.68 10.91 5.95
CA LYS A 251 -10.95 11.42 5.44
C LYS A 251 -10.89 11.53 3.91
N PRO A 252 -12.01 11.41 3.18
CA PRO A 252 -12.02 11.48 1.71
C PRO A 252 -11.56 12.86 1.19
N GLY A 253 -10.27 12.98 0.88
CA GLY A 253 -9.70 14.18 0.28
C GLY A 253 -10.01 14.33 -1.21
N ALA A 254 -9.85 15.54 -1.74
CA ALA A 254 -9.86 15.75 -3.18
C ALA A 254 -8.73 14.91 -3.83
N GLY A 255 -9.05 14.20 -4.92
CA GLY A 255 -8.09 13.40 -5.67
C GLY A 255 -7.98 11.90 -5.32
N VAL A 256 -8.75 11.36 -4.35
CA VAL A 256 -8.73 9.91 -4.02
C VAL A 256 -8.85 9.02 -5.27
N ARG A 257 -9.70 9.37 -6.23
CA ARG A 257 -9.90 8.60 -7.48
C ARG A 257 -8.63 8.46 -8.34
N GLN A 258 -7.69 9.40 -8.25
CA GLN A 258 -6.43 9.40 -9.01
C GLN A 258 -5.36 8.50 -8.39
N ARG A 259 -5.46 8.20 -7.08
CA ARG A 259 -4.54 7.31 -6.36
C ARG A 259 -4.90 5.83 -6.48
N ILE A 260 -6.13 5.52 -6.87
CA ILE A 260 -6.60 4.13 -7.04
C ILE A 260 -5.80 3.45 -8.18
N PRO A 261 -5.18 2.28 -7.95
CA PRO A 261 -4.41 1.55 -8.97
C PRO A 261 -5.35 0.82 -9.96
N TRP A 262 -6.06 1.58 -10.80
CA TRP A 262 -7.06 1.07 -11.74
C TRP A 262 -6.57 -0.07 -12.65
N SER A 263 -5.30 -0.09 -13.03
CA SER A 263 -4.73 -1.17 -13.84
C SER A 263 -4.65 -2.51 -13.09
N MET A 264 -4.41 -2.50 -11.78
CA MET A 264 -4.42 -3.71 -10.94
C MET A 264 -5.86 -4.15 -10.69
N ILE A 265 -6.77 -3.22 -10.36
CA ILE A 265 -8.20 -3.53 -10.15
C ILE A 265 -8.84 -4.09 -11.43
N PHE A 266 -8.50 -3.55 -12.61
CA PHE A 266 -8.96 -4.08 -13.89
C PHE A 266 -8.43 -5.50 -14.16
N LEU A 267 -7.16 -5.77 -13.87
CA LEU A 267 -6.58 -7.12 -14.00
C LEU A 267 -7.27 -8.11 -13.05
N LEU A 268 -7.46 -7.73 -11.78
CA LEU A 268 -8.25 -8.51 -10.81
C LEU A 268 -9.67 -8.74 -11.33
N GLY A 269 -10.35 -7.73 -11.87
CA GLY A 269 -11.69 -7.86 -12.44
C GLY A 269 -11.77 -8.80 -13.65
N LEU A 270 -10.72 -8.90 -14.45
CA LEU A 270 -10.63 -9.89 -15.51
C LEU A 270 -10.42 -11.30 -14.94
N CYS A 271 -9.59 -11.44 -13.89
CA CYS A 271 -9.37 -12.69 -13.19
C CYS A 271 -10.63 -13.20 -12.45
N THR A 272 -11.42 -12.30 -11.84
CA THR A 272 -12.71 -12.68 -11.23
C THR A 272 -13.71 -13.16 -12.28
N LEU A 273 -13.77 -12.49 -13.44
CA LEU A 273 -14.62 -12.90 -14.57
C LEU A 273 -14.22 -14.29 -15.10
N ALA A 274 -12.93 -14.60 -15.19
CA ALA A 274 -12.47 -15.93 -15.59
C ALA A 274 -12.76 -17.01 -14.53
N SER A 275 -12.57 -16.68 -13.25
CA SER A 275 -12.95 -17.57 -12.14
C SER A 275 -14.46 -17.84 -12.15
N PHE A 276 -15.27 -16.82 -12.43
CA PHE A 276 -16.72 -16.92 -12.60
C PHE A 276 -17.08 -17.85 -13.76
N ILE A 277 -16.55 -17.60 -14.96
CA ILE A 277 -16.82 -18.43 -16.15
C ILE A 277 -16.45 -19.88 -15.88
N THR A 278 -15.26 -20.14 -15.33
CA THR A 278 -14.86 -21.52 -14.99
C THR A 278 -15.70 -22.14 -13.86
N GLN A 279 -16.35 -21.37 -12.99
CA GLN A 279 -17.21 -21.93 -11.93
C GLN A 279 -18.64 -22.20 -12.43
N VAL A 280 -19.09 -21.49 -13.46
CA VAL A 280 -20.34 -21.79 -14.17
C VAL A 280 -20.18 -23.02 -15.07
N LEU A 281 -19.08 -23.09 -15.84
CA LEU A 281 -18.84 -24.10 -16.88
C LEU A 281 -18.30 -25.44 -16.38
N VAL A 282 -17.71 -25.50 -15.18
CA VAL A 282 -17.19 -26.76 -14.61
C VAL A 282 -18.24 -27.34 -13.65
N PRO A 283 -18.92 -28.45 -14.00
CA PRO A 283 -19.92 -29.06 -13.11
C PRO A 283 -19.26 -29.57 -11.84
N THR A 284 -19.84 -29.24 -10.70
CA THR A 284 -19.48 -29.76 -9.38
C THR A 284 -20.00 -31.18 -9.24
N THR A 285 -19.25 -32.17 -9.72
CA THR A 285 -19.62 -33.58 -9.59
C THR A 285 -19.52 -34.06 -8.14
N GLU A 286 -20.52 -34.80 -7.65
CA GLU A 286 -20.51 -35.35 -6.28
C GLU A 286 -19.38 -36.37 -6.03
N ARG A 287 -18.74 -36.87 -7.11
CA ARG A 287 -17.51 -37.68 -7.02
C ARG A 287 -16.32 -36.93 -6.39
N LEU A 288 -16.42 -35.61 -6.17
CA LEU A 288 -15.46 -34.82 -5.39
C LEU A 288 -15.46 -35.14 -3.88
N LEU A 289 -16.32 -36.03 -3.36
CA LEU A 289 -16.24 -36.45 -1.94
C LEU A 289 -15.08 -37.40 -1.58
N SER A 290 -14.24 -37.81 -2.55
CA SER A 290 -13.11 -38.71 -2.29
C SER A 290 -12.10 -38.13 -1.29
N SER A 291 -11.45 -39.00 -0.49
CA SER A 291 -10.48 -38.57 0.53
C SER A 291 -9.30 -37.76 -0.07
N SER A 292 -8.94 -38.02 -1.33
CA SER A 292 -7.89 -37.29 -2.04
C SER A 292 -8.25 -35.82 -2.32
N TYR A 293 -9.51 -35.54 -2.72
CA TYR A 293 -9.99 -34.16 -2.96
C TYR A 293 -9.81 -33.26 -1.74
N LYS A 294 -10.02 -33.82 -0.54
CA LYS A 294 -9.88 -33.10 0.73
C LYS A 294 -8.44 -32.64 1.00
N LEU A 295 -7.43 -33.33 0.47
CA LEU A 295 -6.00 -33.09 0.75
C LEU A 295 -5.32 -32.09 -0.20
N TYR A 296 -5.75 -31.98 -1.46
CA TYR A 296 -5.01 -31.20 -2.45
C TYR A 296 -5.03 -29.68 -2.20
N TRP A 297 -6.19 -29.11 -1.87
CA TRP A 297 -6.32 -27.65 -1.73
C TRP A 297 -5.69 -27.07 -0.44
N PRO A 298 -5.71 -27.73 0.73
CA PRO A 298 -4.98 -27.28 1.92
C PRO A 298 -3.47 -27.30 1.71
N VAL A 299 -2.94 -28.34 1.05
CA VAL A 299 -1.51 -28.43 0.73
C VAL A 299 -1.07 -27.27 -0.15
N LEU A 300 -1.85 -26.88 -1.17
CA LEU A 300 -1.52 -25.71 -1.99
C LEU A 300 -1.49 -24.42 -1.17
N LEU A 301 -2.45 -24.21 -0.25
CA LEU A 301 -2.47 -23.02 0.62
C LEU A 301 -1.29 -22.98 1.60
N ILE A 302 -0.85 -24.14 2.12
CA ILE A 302 0.36 -24.23 2.94
C ILE A 302 1.61 -23.90 2.11
N VAL A 303 1.72 -24.41 0.88
CA VAL A 303 2.83 -24.09 -0.05
C VAL A 303 2.86 -22.60 -0.38
N VAL A 304 1.71 -21.99 -0.68
CA VAL A 304 1.58 -20.54 -0.92
C VAL A 304 1.98 -19.74 0.32
N PHE A 305 1.52 -20.11 1.52
CA PHE A 305 1.92 -19.47 2.77
C PHE A 305 3.42 -19.58 3.04
N ALA A 306 4.02 -20.76 2.84
CA ALA A 306 5.45 -20.98 2.98
C ALA A 306 6.25 -20.13 1.98
N PHE A 307 5.78 -20.01 0.73
CA PHE A 307 6.38 -19.14 -0.27
C PHE A 307 6.28 -17.66 0.13
N CYS A 308 5.12 -17.18 0.58
CA CYS A 308 4.96 -15.80 1.09
C CYS A 308 5.93 -15.51 2.25
N CYS A 309 6.08 -16.45 3.19
CA CYS A 309 7.02 -16.32 4.30
C CYS A 309 8.48 -16.29 3.82
N LEU A 310 8.85 -17.17 2.89
CA LEU A 310 10.19 -17.18 2.28
C LEU A 310 10.49 -15.85 1.56
N TRP A 311 9.54 -15.36 0.77
CA TRP A 311 9.66 -14.12 0.00
C TRP A 311 9.86 -12.89 0.89
N ILE A 312 9.08 -12.80 1.97
CA ILE A 312 9.08 -11.65 2.88
C ILE A 312 10.26 -11.72 3.87
N PHE A 313 10.49 -12.86 4.53
CA PHE A 313 11.46 -12.93 5.63
C PHE A 313 12.87 -13.34 5.17
N ALA A 314 12.99 -14.28 4.23
CA ALA A 314 14.29 -14.76 3.75
C ALA A 314 14.80 -13.93 2.56
N LEU A 315 13.99 -13.73 1.53
CA LEU A 315 14.37 -12.95 0.34
C LEU A 315 14.26 -11.42 0.55
N ARG A 316 13.57 -10.98 1.62
CA ARG A 316 13.34 -9.56 1.98
C ARG A 316 12.82 -8.70 0.82
N ARG A 317 11.99 -9.29 -0.04
CA ARG A 317 11.39 -8.64 -1.20
C ARG A 317 10.14 -7.86 -0.80
N SER A 318 9.74 -6.89 -1.64
CA SER A 318 8.50 -6.15 -1.42
C SER A 318 7.28 -7.06 -1.60
N VAL A 319 6.18 -6.71 -0.93
CA VAL A 319 4.88 -7.39 -1.11
C VAL A 319 4.36 -7.18 -2.53
N ARG A 320 4.61 -5.99 -3.10
CA ARG A 320 4.25 -5.64 -4.48
C ARG A 320 4.83 -6.60 -5.52
N ASP A 321 6.07 -7.05 -5.33
CA ASP A 321 6.76 -7.98 -6.24
C ASP A 321 6.19 -9.41 -6.22
N LEU A 322 5.24 -9.72 -5.33
CA LEU A 322 4.62 -11.05 -5.18
C LEU A 322 3.56 -11.33 -6.25
N TRP A 323 3.10 -10.32 -6.99
CA TRP A 323 2.03 -10.44 -7.98
C TRP A 323 2.30 -11.43 -9.13
N PRO A 324 3.53 -11.61 -9.67
CA PRO A 324 3.79 -12.57 -10.76
C PRO A 324 3.67 -14.01 -10.28
N PHE A 325 4.02 -14.29 -9.01
CA PHE A 325 3.85 -15.60 -8.40
C PHE A 325 2.37 -15.97 -8.31
N PHE A 326 1.52 -15.07 -7.80
CA PHE A 326 0.07 -15.34 -7.76
C PHE A 326 -0.54 -15.49 -9.16
N MET A 327 -0.08 -14.72 -10.15
CA MET A 327 -0.49 -14.93 -11.55
C MET A 327 -0.06 -16.30 -12.08
N LEU A 328 1.17 -16.75 -11.78
CA LEU A 328 1.64 -18.09 -12.15
C LEU A 328 0.80 -19.20 -11.51
N VAL A 329 0.40 -19.05 -10.24
CA VAL A 329 -0.54 -19.96 -9.56
C VAL A 329 -1.93 -19.95 -10.22
N ILE A 330 -2.40 -18.79 -10.68
CA ILE A 330 -3.68 -18.66 -11.41
C ILE A 330 -3.63 -19.38 -12.76
N PHE A 331 -2.57 -19.16 -13.53
CA PHE A 331 -2.39 -19.81 -14.83
C PHE A 331 -2.12 -21.31 -14.71
N SER A 332 -1.35 -21.75 -13.71
CA SER A 332 -1.15 -23.18 -13.48
C SER A 332 -2.47 -23.88 -13.15
N GLY A 333 -3.36 -23.25 -12.38
CA GLY A 333 -4.70 -23.77 -12.08
C GLY A 333 -5.54 -24.02 -13.33
N LEU A 334 -5.55 -23.04 -14.25
CA LEU A 334 -6.29 -23.12 -15.51
C LEU A 334 -5.67 -24.15 -16.48
N LEU A 335 -4.35 -24.18 -16.59
CA LEU A 335 -3.62 -25.14 -17.43
C LEU A 335 -3.79 -26.58 -16.93
N CYS A 336 -3.67 -26.81 -15.61
CA CYS A 336 -3.91 -28.13 -15.02
C CYS A 336 -5.36 -28.58 -15.23
N PHE A 337 -6.34 -27.66 -15.14
CA PHE A 337 -7.71 -28.01 -15.46
C PHE A 337 -7.89 -28.41 -16.93
N ILE A 338 -7.31 -27.65 -17.87
CA ILE A 338 -7.40 -27.96 -19.30
C ILE A 338 -6.74 -29.31 -19.63
N ALA A 339 -5.58 -29.60 -19.03
CA ALA A 339 -4.81 -30.83 -19.26
C ALA A 339 -5.48 -32.06 -18.63
N PHE A 340 -5.75 -32.04 -17.32
CA PHE A 340 -6.09 -33.25 -16.57
C PHE A 340 -7.60 -33.54 -16.45
N ARG A 341 -8.50 -32.69 -16.94
CA ARG A 341 -9.96 -32.88 -16.77
C ARG A 341 -10.53 -34.19 -17.32
N HIS A 342 -9.85 -34.84 -18.26
CA HIS A 342 -10.29 -36.09 -18.86
C HIS A 342 -9.71 -37.31 -18.13
N ASP A 343 -8.44 -37.23 -17.72
CA ASP A 343 -7.73 -38.32 -17.04
C ASP A 343 -8.03 -38.37 -15.53
N ASP A 344 -7.97 -37.21 -14.85
CA ASP A 344 -8.38 -37.03 -13.45
C ASP A 344 -9.19 -35.73 -13.26
N PRO A 345 -10.51 -35.77 -13.50
CA PRO A 345 -11.40 -34.63 -13.28
C PRO A 345 -11.44 -34.18 -11.81
N VAL A 346 -11.17 -35.06 -10.85
CA VAL A 346 -11.22 -34.73 -9.42
C VAL A 346 -10.01 -33.91 -9.02
N PHE A 347 -8.81 -34.32 -9.43
CA PHE A 347 -7.58 -33.53 -9.27
C PHE A 347 -7.70 -32.18 -9.99
N ALA A 348 -8.12 -32.18 -11.26
CA ALA A 348 -8.30 -30.97 -12.06
C ALA A 348 -9.24 -29.95 -11.37
N ALA A 349 -10.39 -30.39 -10.87
CA ALA A 349 -11.33 -29.54 -10.15
C ALA A 349 -10.81 -29.11 -8.76
N SER A 350 -10.08 -29.98 -8.05
CA SER A 350 -9.46 -29.67 -6.76
C SER A 350 -8.43 -28.55 -6.89
N PHE A 351 -7.54 -28.68 -7.87
CA PHE A 351 -6.44 -27.75 -8.10
C PHE A 351 -6.97 -26.39 -8.59
N LEU A 352 -7.92 -26.39 -9.53
CA LEU A 352 -8.62 -25.17 -9.95
C LEU A 352 -9.33 -24.46 -8.79
N ARG A 353 -9.97 -25.20 -7.89
CA ARG A 353 -10.59 -24.64 -6.68
C ARG A 353 -9.56 -24.03 -5.72
N ALA A 354 -8.46 -24.73 -5.48
CA ALA A 354 -7.35 -24.25 -4.66
C ALA A 354 -6.78 -22.94 -5.21
N THR A 355 -6.59 -22.86 -6.53
CA THR A 355 -6.20 -21.66 -7.25
C THR A 355 -7.17 -20.49 -7.06
N ARG A 356 -8.50 -20.73 -7.03
CA ARG A 356 -9.50 -19.67 -6.75
C ARG A 356 -9.40 -19.12 -5.33
N GLU A 357 -9.14 -19.97 -4.35
CA GLU A 357 -8.92 -19.53 -2.95
C GLU A 357 -7.60 -18.72 -2.86
N CYS A 358 -6.54 -19.13 -3.57
CA CYS A 358 -5.29 -18.36 -3.70
C CYS A 358 -5.50 -16.99 -4.37
N PHE A 359 -6.38 -16.92 -5.37
CA PHE A 359 -6.75 -15.67 -6.03
C PHE A 359 -7.52 -14.74 -5.09
N MET A 360 -8.43 -15.26 -4.25
CA MET A 360 -9.11 -14.46 -3.23
C MET A 360 -8.13 -13.88 -2.20
N LEU A 361 -7.14 -14.68 -1.76
CA LEU A 361 -6.04 -14.23 -0.92
C LEU A 361 -5.25 -13.08 -1.59
N PHE A 362 -4.86 -13.27 -2.86
CA PHE A 362 -4.16 -12.25 -3.64
C PHE A 362 -4.95 -10.95 -3.76
N CYS A 363 -6.25 -11.02 -4.05
CA CYS A 363 -7.14 -9.86 -4.07
C CYS A 363 -7.10 -9.10 -2.74
N TRP A 364 -7.20 -9.79 -1.61
CA TRP A 364 -7.19 -9.14 -0.28
C TRP A 364 -5.82 -8.52 0.03
N ILE A 365 -4.71 -9.18 -0.32
CA ILE A 365 -3.36 -8.61 -0.15
C ILE A 365 -3.20 -7.32 -0.99
N VAL A 366 -3.57 -7.34 -2.28
CA VAL A 366 -3.45 -6.17 -3.17
C VAL A 366 -4.32 -5.01 -2.69
N ILE A 367 -5.56 -5.28 -2.24
CA ILE A 367 -6.46 -4.25 -1.71
C ILE A 367 -5.93 -3.68 -0.39
N ALA A 368 -5.34 -4.50 0.47
CA ALA A 368 -4.75 -4.03 1.74
C ALA A 368 -3.48 -3.20 1.52
N GLU A 369 -2.57 -3.65 0.66
CA GLU A 369 -1.37 -2.91 0.28
C GLU A 369 -1.73 -1.56 -0.35
N SER A 370 -2.62 -1.54 -1.36
CA SER A 370 -2.99 -0.30 -2.03
C SER A 370 -3.75 0.67 -1.13
N ALA A 371 -4.57 0.19 -0.19
CA ALA A 371 -5.20 1.05 0.82
C ALA A 371 -4.17 1.73 1.72
N TYR A 372 -3.20 0.96 2.22
CA TYR A 372 -2.17 1.43 3.15
C TYR A 372 -1.17 2.39 2.48
N ASP A 373 -0.66 2.04 1.29
CA ASP A 373 0.40 2.78 0.60
C ASP A 373 -0.12 4.12 0.06
N GLU A 374 -1.26 4.11 -0.63
CA GLU A 374 -1.85 5.30 -1.27
C GLU A 374 -2.63 6.20 -0.27
N GLY A 375 -2.80 5.72 0.97
CA GLY A 375 -3.54 6.40 2.04
C GLY A 375 -5.02 6.59 1.72
N ILE A 376 -5.64 5.60 1.07
CA ILE A 376 -7.04 5.62 0.65
C ILE A 376 -7.95 5.27 1.85
N PRO A 377 -9.15 5.89 2.01
CA PRO A 377 -10.06 5.54 3.10
C PRO A 377 -10.41 4.05 3.08
N ALA A 378 -9.94 3.31 4.10
CA ALA A 378 -9.89 1.85 4.08
C ALA A 378 -11.27 1.18 3.94
N LEU A 379 -12.29 1.68 4.65
CA LEU A 379 -13.61 1.06 4.68
C LEU A 379 -14.35 1.10 3.34
N PRO A 380 -14.62 2.26 2.71
CA PRO A 380 -15.33 2.29 1.44
C PRO A 380 -14.50 1.68 0.29
N TYR A 381 -13.16 1.70 0.37
CA TYR A 381 -12.30 1.07 -0.63
C TYR A 381 -12.26 -0.45 -0.51
N PHE A 382 -11.99 -1.01 0.68
CA PHE A 382 -11.98 -2.46 0.90
C PHE A 382 -13.37 -3.05 0.67
N ALA A 383 -14.41 -2.45 1.24
CA ALA A 383 -15.78 -2.94 1.07
C ALA A 383 -16.21 -2.84 -0.40
N GLY A 384 -15.92 -1.73 -1.09
CA GLY A 384 -16.27 -1.55 -2.50
C GLY A 384 -15.54 -2.53 -3.44
N CYS A 385 -14.23 -2.72 -3.26
CA CYS A 385 -13.46 -3.68 -4.04
C CYS A 385 -13.91 -5.13 -3.75
N THR A 386 -14.10 -5.50 -2.48
CA THR A 386 -14.56 -6.84 -2.11
C THR A 386 -15.98 -7.11 -2.61
N LEU A 387 -16.88 -6.13 -2.54
CA LEU A 387 -18.24 -6.23 -3.07
C LEU A 387 -18.23 -6.50 -4.58
N GLY A 388 -17.51 -5.68 -5.36
CA GLY A 388 -17.48 -5.77 -6.82
C GLY A 388 -16.67 -6.95 -7.37
N LEU A 389 -15.53 -7.28 -6.76
CA LEU A 389 -14.64 -8.34 -7.22
C LEU A 389 -15.03 -9.73 -6.69
N LEU A 390 -15.61 -9.83 -5.49
CA LEU A 390 -15.78 -11.12 -4.80
C LEU A 390 -17.25 -11.42 -4.48
N SER A 391 -17.94 -10.55 -3.73
CA SER A 391 -19.30 -10.84 -3.26
C SER A 391 -20.32 -10.93 -4.40
N VAL A 392 -20.32 -9.97 -5.34
CA VAL A 392 -21.25 -9.96 -6.47
C VAL A 392 -21.02 -11.15 -7.43
N PRO A 393 -19.79 -11.46 -7.91
CA PRO A 393 -19.57 -12.64 -8.73
C PRO A 393 -19.96 -13.97 -8.06
N VAL A 394 -19.73 -14.11 -6.75
CA VAL A 394 -20.16 -15.31 -6.00
C VAL A 394 -21.68 -15.41 -5.92
N ALA A 395 -22.38 -14.31 -5.63
CA ALA A 395 -23.85 -14.28 -5.60
C ALA A 395 -24.46 -14.59 -6.98
N ILE A 396 -23.89 -14.05 -8.07
CA ILE A 396 -24.33 -14.38 -9.45
C ILE A 396 -24.08 -15.86 -9.74
N THR A 397 -22.94 -16.42 -9.36
CA THR A 397 -22.65 -17.85 -9.60
C THR A 397 -23.62 -18.77 -8.85
N ALA A 398 -23.97 -18.42 -7.61
CA ALA A 398 -24.97 -19.14 -6.84
C ALA A 398 -26.37 -19.05 -7.50
N GLY A 399 -26.76 -17.87 -7.98
CA GLY A 399 -28.02 -17.66 -8.70
C GLY A 399 -28.10 -18.42 -10.03
N VAL A 400 -27.02 -18.44 -10.82
CA VAL A 400 -26.93 -19.24 -12.06
C VAL A 400 -27.04 -20.74 -11.75
N GLY A 401 -26.48 -21.20 -10.63
CA GLY A 401 -26.61 -22.58 -10.16
C GLY A 401 -28.03 -22.99 -9.76
N LEU A 402 -28.92 -22.04 -9.48
CA LEU A 402 -30.35 -22.28 -9.22
C LEU A 402 -31.20 -22.30 -10.49
N LEU A 403 -30.86 -21.43 -11.45
CA LEU A 403 -31.62 -21.27 -12.70
C LEU A 403 -31.28 -22.35 -13.75
N LEU A 404 -30.09 -22.94 -13.68
CA LEU A 404 -29.63 -23.98 -14.60
C LEU A 404 -29.36 -25.28 -13.82
N PRO A 405 -30.31 -26.24 -13.79
CA PRO A 405 -30.10 -27.55 -13.20
C PRO A 405 -28.85 -28.20 -13.79
N ARG A 406 -27.89 -28.53 -12.93
CA ARG A 406 -26.63 -29.14 -13.33
C ARG A 406 -26.79 -30.65 -13.41
N ASP A 407 -27.15 -31.15 -14.59
CA ASP A 407 -27.05 -32.58 -14.86
C ASP A 407 -25.58 -33.04 -14.71
N PRO A 408 -25.25 -33.90 -13.73
CA PRO A 408 -23.88 -34.31 -13.45
C PRO A 408 -23.31 -35.25 -14.53
N THR A 409 -24.15 -35.67 -15.47
CA THR A 409 -23.84 -36.55 -16.62
C THR A 409 -23.48 -35.76 -17.88
N LEU A 410 -23.87 -34.49 -18.01
CA LEU A 410 -23.45 -33.67 -19.14
C LEU A 410 -21.98 -33.26 -18.97
N GLN A 411 -21.12 -33.83 -19.80
CA GLN A 411 -19.77 -33.32 -20.00
C GLN A 411 -19.85 -31.86 -20.49
N PRO A 412 -18.95 -30.97 -20.02
CA PRO A 412 -18.92 -29.59 -20.51
C PRO A 412 -18.72 -29.60 -22.02
N SER A 413 -19.59 -28.91 -22.75
CA SER A 413 -19.57 -28.88 -24.21
C SER A 413 -18.20 -28.41 -24.74
N SER A 414 -17.83 -28.83 -25.94
CA SER A 414 -16.60 -28.34 -26.59
C SER A 414 -16.55 -26.81 -26.64
N LEU A 415 -17.70 -26.16 -26.83
CA LEU A 415 -17.85 -24.69 -26.75
C LEU A 415 -17.47 -24.13 -25.37
N ALA A 416 -17.91 -24.75 -24.27
CA ALA A 416 -17.53 -24.35 -22.91
C ALA A 416 -16.01 -24.46 -22.70
N VAL A 417 -15.40 -25.54 -23.19
CA VAL A 417 -13.94 -25.73 -23.18
C VAL A 417 -13.23 -24.61 -23.94
N PHE A 418 -13.67 -24.29 -25.16
CA PHE A 418 -13.09 -23.22 -25.96
C PHE A 418 -13.24 -21.86 -25.27
N ALA A 419 -14.38 -21.57 -24.65
CA ALA A 419 -14.59 -20.34 -23.89
C ALA A 419 -13.63 -20.20 -22.71
N VAL A 420 -13.48 -21.24 -21.87
CA VAL A 420 -12.50 -21.24 -20.76
C VAL A 420 -11.07 -21.03 -21.27
N THR A 421 -10.72 -21.67 -22.38
CA THR A 421 -9.38 -21.60 -22.96
C THR A 421 -9.10 -20.20 -23.52
N ALA A 422 -10.03 -19.61 -24.28
CA ALA A 422 -9.92 -18.26 -24.83
C ALA A 422 -9.83 -17.18 -23.73
N VAL A 423 -10.62 -17.34 -22.66
CA VAL A 423 -10.56 -16.47 -21.46
C VAL A 423 -9.21 -16.60 -20.74
N THR A 424 -8.67 -17.82 -20.66
CA THR A 424 -7.33 -18.05 -20.09
C THR A 424 -6.24 -17.37 -20.92
N PHE A 425 -6.28 -17.47 -22.26
CA PHE A 425 -5.33 -16.76 -23.13
C PHE A 425 -5.46 -15.24 -23.05
N THR A 426 -6.66 -14.68 -23.00
CA THR A 426 -6.85 -13.22 -22.82
C THR A 426 -6.34 -12.75 -21.47
N LEU A 427 -6.50 -13.54 -20.40
CA LEU A 427 -5.86 -13.26 -19.10
C LEU A 427 -4.34 -13.27 -19.19
N VAL A 428 -3.71 -14.26 -19.83
CA VAL A 428 -2.25 -14.32 -20.00
C VAL A 428 -1.76 -13.06 -20.71
N ILE A 429 -2.39 -12.68 -21.81
CA ILE A 429 -2.05 -11.48 -22.58
C ILE A 429 -2.22 -10.21 -21.74
N ALA A 430 -3.32 -10.09 -20.98
CA ALA A 430 -3.57 -8.94 -20.10
C ALA A 430 -2.56 -8.85 -18.95
N ALA A 431 -2.23 -9.98 -18.31
CA ALA A 431 -1.23 -10.05 -17.24
C ALA A 431 0.16 -9.68 -17.77
N ILE A 432 0.58 -10.20 -18.92
CA ILE A 432 1.84 -9.83 -19.59
C ILE A 432 1.84 -8.34 -19.95
N ALA A 433 0.75 -7.81 -20.52
CA ALA A 433 0.64 -6.39 -20.86
C ALA A 433 0.74 -5.47 -19.62
N VAL A 434 0.16 -5.89 -18.49
CA VAL A 434 0.31 -5.19 -17.21
C VAL A 434 1.74 -5.33 -16.67
N ALA A 435 2.37 -6.51 -16.74
CA ALA A 435 3.78 -6.72 -16.39
C ALA A 435 4.70 -5.76 -17.15
N LEU A 436 4.56 -5.70 -18.48
CA LEU A 436 5.38 -4.86 -19.33
C LEU A 436 5.13 -3.36 -19.06
N ARG A 437 3.88 -2.96 -18.76
CA ARG A 437 3.57 -1.58 -18.34
C ARG A 437 4.16 -1.22 -16.97
N GLN A 438 4.13 -2.14 -16.01
CA GLN A 438 4.73 -1.94 -14.69
C GLN A 438 6.25 -1.94 -14.77
N SER A 439 6.87 -2.88 -15.48
CA SER A 439 8.32 -2.92 -15.74
C SER A 439 8.82 -1.65 -16.41
N ARG A 440 8.09 -1.11 -17.41
CA ARG A 440 8.41 0.19 -18.03
C ARG A 440 8.26 1.38 -17.06
N ARG A 441 7.35 1.32 -16.09
CA ARG A 441 7.26 2.33 -15.02
C ARG A 441 8.39 2.19 -14.00
N SER A 442 8.66 0.98 -13.53
CA SER A 442 9.75 0.71 -12.58
C SER A 442 11.13 1.03 -13.17
N GLY A 443 11.34 0.78 -14.47
CA GLY A 443 12.55 1.21 -15.20
C GLY A 443 12.65 2.73 -15.41
N ALA A 444 11.56 3.48 -15.24
CA ALA A 444 11.57 4.95 -15.21
C ALA A 444 11.68 5.52 -13.77
N SER A 445 11.38 4.71 -12.73
CA SER A 445 11.48 5.09 -11.32
C SER A 445 12.78 4.62 -10.65
N GLY A 446 13.45 3.60 -11.18
CA GLY A 446 14.68 3.01 -10.61
C GLY A 446 15.87 3.96 -10.52
N GLU A 447 15.84 5.08 -11.24
CA GLU A 447 16.86 6.14 -11.20
C GLU A 447 16.66 7.13 -10.02
N GLN A 448 15.61 6.99 -9.19
CA GLN A 448 15.20 8.02 -8.23
C GLN A 448 15.10 7.61 -6.75
N ASP A 449 15.26 6.33 -6.40
CA ASP A 449 15.06 5.79 -5.03
C ASP A 449 16.35 5.40 -4.28
N ALA A 450 17.50 5.97 -4.66
CA ALA A 450 18.65 6.03 -3.75
C ALA A 450 18.38 7.05 -2.63
N PRO A 451 18.79 6.82 -1.37
CA PRO A 451 18.56 7.76 -0.27
C PRO A 451 19.16 9.14 -0.57
N ARG A 452 18.32 10.12 -0.92
CA ARG A 452 18.77 11.49 -1.16
C ARG A 452 19.27 12.10 0.16
N PRO A 453 20.50 12.63 0.23
CA PRO A 453 20.87 13.52 1.32
C PRO A 453 19.99 14.79 1.30
N PRO A 454 19.77 15.47 2.44
CA PRO A 454 18.69 16.46 2.58
C PRO A 454 18.74 17.68 1.64
N ASP A 455 19.88 17.94 0.99
CA ASP A 455 20.15 19.17 0.22
C ASP A 455 20.37 18.95 -1.30
N ALA A 456 19.98 17.80 -1.85
CA ALA A 456 20.21 17.50 -3.27
C ALA A 456 19.34 18.37 -4.23
N PRO A 457 19.93 19.20 -5.12
CA PRO A 457 19.17 20.08 -6.02
C PRO A 457 18.30 19.33 -7.06
N ARG A 458 17.30 20.03 -7.59
CA ARG A 458 16.41 19.52 -8.66
C ARG A 458 17.23 19.21 -9.93
N ALA A 459 17.06 18.00 -10.45
CA ALA A 459 17.80 17.53 -11.61
C ALA A 459 17.05 17.74 -12.94
N GLU A 460 17.47 18.75 -13.72
CA GLU A 460 17.67 18.59 -15.18
C GLU A 460 19.17 18.85 -15.46
N PRO A 461 20.07 17.84 -15.37
CA PRO A 461 21.50 18.08 -15.54
C PRO A 461 21.90 18.31 -17.01
N ALA A 462 21.22 17.62 -17.93
CA ALA A 462 21.58 17.55 -19.35
C ALA A 462 21.34 18.86 -20.13
N SER A 463 20.44 19.75 -19.68
CA SER A 463 20.12 21.01 -20.38
C SER A 463 21.05 22.16 -19.96
N ILE A 464 21.48 22.19 -18.70
CA ILE A 464 22.32 23.27 -18.15
C ILE A 464 23.78 23.12 -18.59
N GLU A 465 24.36 21.91 -18.54
CA GLU A 465 25.76 21.68 -18.94
C GLU A 465 25.99 21.94 -20.43
N ALA A 466 25.06 21.50 -21.29
CA ALA A 466 25.09 21.81 -22.72
C ALA A 466 24.98 23.32 -22.99
N THR A 467 24.14 24.04 -22.23
CA THR A 467 24.02 25.50 -22.32
C THR A 467 25.28 26.21 -21.85
N LEU A 468 25.95 25.68 -20.81
CA LEU A 468 27.20 26.22 -20.30
C LEU A 468 28.34 26.11 -21.32
N CYS A 469 28.50 24.98 -22.00
CA CYS A 469 29.51 24.80 -23.06
C CYS A 469 29.36 25.81 -24.22
N VAL A 470 28.11 26.09 -24.64
CA VAL A 470 27.80 27.12 -25.64
C VAL A 470 28.19 28.52 -25.14
N LEU A 471 27.96 28.83 -23.87
CA LEU A 471 28.36 30.10 -23.26
C LEU A 471 29.87 30.19 -23.02
N ALA A 472 30.53 29.09 -22.67
CA ALA A 472 31.98 28.99 -22.49
C ALA A 472 32.71 29.36 -23.78
N THR A 473 32.25 28.78 -24.89
CA THR A 473 32.73 29.10 -26.25
C THR A 473 32.46 30.56 -26.61
N ARG A 474 31.24 31.07 -26.37
CA ARG A 474 30.82 32.43 -26.76
C ARG A 474 31.48 33.56 -25.96
N PHE A 475 31.80 33.33 -24.70
CA PHE A 475 32.40 34.34 -23.80
C PHE A 475 33.87 34.06 -23.48
N HIS A 476 34.51 33.14 -24.22
CA HIS A 476 35.90 32.73 -24.07
C HIS A 476 36.29 32.44 -22.61
N LEU A 477 35.46 31.65 -21.93
CA LEU A 477 35.79 31.11 -20.61
C LEU A 477 36.91 30.07 -20.79
N THR A 478 37.89 30.12 -19.89
CA THR A 478 38.93 29.09 -19.82
C THR A 478 38.37 27.81 -19.20
N GLN A 479 38.99 26.67 -19.46
CA GLN A 479 38.56 25.36 -18.92
C GLN A 479 38.32 25.39 -17.39
N ARG A 480 39.20 26.06 -16.63
CA ARG A 480 39.05 26.22 -15.17
C ARG A 480 37.94 27.19 -14.77
N GLU A 481 37.64 28.20 -15.58
CA GLU A 481 36.47 29.06 -15.35
C GLU A 481 35.16 28.33 -15.70
N GLU A 482 35.15 27.43 -16.68
CA GLU A 482 34.00 26.58 -17.02
C GLU A 482 33.69 25.56 -15.90
N GLU A 483 34.70 24.85 -15.38
CA GLU A 483 34.57 23.96 -14.22
C GLU A 483 33.98 24.68 -13.00
N VAL A 484 34.52 25.86 -12.66
CA VAL A 484 34.01 26.69 -11.55
C VAL A 484 32.59 27.19 -11.83
N ALA A 485 32.28 27.63 -13.07
CA ALA A 485 30.94 28.08 -13.43
C ALA A 485 29.90 26.95 -13.37
N ALA A 486 30.25 25.73 -13.76
CA ALA A 486 29.38 24.55 -13.66
C ALA A 486 28.99 24.25 -12.21
N LEU A 487 29.95 24.30 -11.28
CA LEU A 487 29.70 24.08 -9.86
C LEU A 487 28.91 25.25 -9.23
N MET A 488 29.17 26.50 -9.66
CA MET A 488 28.37 27.65 -9.25
C MET A 488 26.91 27.55 -9.71
N ALA A 489 26.67 27.07 -10.94
CA ALA A 489 25.35 26.84 -11.51
C ALA A 489 24.58 25.73 -10.78
N LYS A 490 25.27 24.66 -10.34
CA LYS A 490 24.72 23.59 -9.49
C LYS A 490 24.38 24.04 -8.07
N GLY A 491 24.67 25.28 -7.70
CA GLY A 491 24.30 25.86 -6.42
C GLY A 491 25.37 25.78 -5.33
N TYR A 492 26.55 25.22 -5.59
CA TYR A 492 27.62 25.07 -4.59
C TYR A 492 28.20 26.42 -4.09
N THR A 493 28.70 26.45 -2.85
CA THR A 493 29.33 27.62 -2.24
C THR A 493 30.81 27.70 -2.64
N LEU A 494 31.41 28.90 -2.64
CA LEU A 494 32.82 29.05 -3.04
C LEU A 494 33.81 28.20 -2.20
N PRO A 495 33.64 28.02 -0.87
CA PRO A 495 34.45 27.07 -0.09
C PRO A 495 34.30 25.63 -0.57
N HIS A 496 33.07 25.16 -0.82
CA HIS A 496 32.83 23.81 -1.28
C HIS A 496 33.40 23.56 -2.69
N ILE A 497 33.41 24.58 -3.55
CA ILE A 497 34.08 24.53 -4.87
C ILE A 497 35.61 24.44 -4.72
N ALA A 498 36.18 25.14 -3.74
CA ALA A 498 37.61 25.09 -3.44
C ALA A 498 38.04 23.68 -2.99
N GLU A 499 37.24 23.06 -2.12
CA GLU A 499 37.39 21.66 -1.70
C GLU A 499 37.24 20.68 -2.89
N THR A 500 36.16 20.82 -3.67
CA THR A 500 35.84 19.93 -4.80
C THR A 500 36.90 19.94 -5.91
N LEU A 501 37.52 21.10 -6.16
CA LEU A 501 38.55 21.27 -7.19
C LEU A 501 39.98 21.24 -6.62
N CYS A 502 40.16 20.97 -5.33
CA CYS A 502 41.45 20.94 -4.63
C CYS A 502 42.32 22.19 -4.85
N ILE A 503 41.71 23.38 -4.82
CA ILE A 503 42.38 24.68 -5.01
C ILE A 503 42.06 25.66 -3.87
N SER A 504 42.85 26.73 -3.72
CA SER A 504 42.61 27.71 -2.66
C SER A 504 41.29 28.49 -2.86
N LEU A 505 40.65 28.89 -1.76
CA LEU A 505 39.45 29.72 -1.80
C LEU A 505 39.67 31.05 -2.54
N ASP A 506 40.87 31.63 -2.46
CA ASP A 506 41.21 32.87 -3.17
C ASP A 506 41.40 32.65 -4.68
N THR A 507 41.87 31.47 -5.08
CA THR A 507 41.87 31.04 -6.49
C THR A 507 40.43 30.95 -7.02
N VAL A 508 39.50 30.32 -6.27
CA VAL A 508 38.07 30.24 -6.64
C VAL A 508 37.43 31.63 -6.68
N ARG A 509 37.72 32.51 -5.72
CA ARG A 509 37.25 33.91 -5.73
C ARG A 509 37.73 34.65 -6.98
N SER A 510 39.01 34.48 -7.36
CA SER A 510 39.57 35.07 -8.58
C SER A 510 38.86 34.58 -9.85
N HIS A 511 38.67 33.27 -9.99
CA HIS A 511 37.90 32.69 -11.11
C HIS A 511 36.46 33.21 -11.13
N SER A 512 35.75 33.24 -9.99
CA SER A 512 34.37 33.73 -9.92
C SER A 512 34.24 35.21 -10.35
N LYS A 513 35.21 36.06 -10.00
CA LYS A 513 35.26 37.47 -10.42
C LYS A 513 35.50 37.60 -11.94
N SER A 514 36.33 36.73 -12.51
CA SER A 514 36.55 36.70 -13.97
C SER A 514 35.32 36.17 -14.72
N ILE A 515 34.66 35.12 -14.23
CA ILE A 515 33.40 34.57 -14.76
C ILE A 515 32.31 35.64 -14.78
N TYR A 516 32.06 36.32 -13.66
CA TYR A 516 31.09 37.42 -13.57
C TYR A 516 31.37 38.55 -14.56
N ARG A 517 32.65 38.96 -14.69
CA ARG A 517 33.07 39.96 -15.68
C ARG A 517 32.87 39.50 -17.13
N LYS A 518 33.18 38.24 -17.45
CA LYS A 518 33.04 37.67 -18.81
C LYS A 518 31.58 37.49 -19.22
N LEU A 519 30.71 37.08 -18.29
CA LEU A 519 29.29 36.82 -18.53
C LEU A 519 28.39 38.05 -18.34
N GLY A 520 28.92 39.15 -17.80
CA GLY A 520 28.17 40.39 -17.59
C GLY A 520 27.14 40.31 -16.45
N VAL A 521 27.36 39.42 -15.47
CA VAL A 521 26.47 39.22 -14.31
C VAL A 521 27.16 39.64 -13.01
N HIS A 522 26.40 40.17 -12.06
CA HIS A 522 26.93 40.72 -10.80
C HIS A 522 26.68 39.81 -9.59
N LYS A 523 25.81 38.80 -9.71
CA LYS A 523 25.47 37.87 -8.63
C LYS A 523 25.39 36.42 -9.12
N LYS A 524 25.63 35.47 -8.20
CA LYS A 524 25.44 34.02 -8.42
C LYS A 524 24.02 33.68 -8.90
N ARG A 525 22.99 34.39 -8.42
CA ARG A 525 21.61 34.14 -8.87
C ARG A 525 21.39 34.55 -10.32
N GLU A 526 21.92 35.70 -10.73
CA GLU A 526 21.88 36.18 -12.11
C GLU A 526 22.61 35.22 -13.09
N LEU A 527 23.70 34.59 -12.65
CA LEU A 527 24.37 33.52 -13.40
C LEU A 527 23.45 32.30 -13.64
N ILE A 528 22.70 31.89 -12.62
CA ILE A 528 21.76 30.76 -12.71
C ILE A 528 20.56 31.14 -13.60
N ASP A 529 19.98 32.33 -13.41
CA ASP A 529 18.86 32.83 -14.21
C ASP A 529 19.24 32.97 -15.71
N LEU A 530 20.48 33.36 -16.01
CA LEU A 530 21.02 33.42 -17.38
C LEU A 530 21.13 32.03 -18.02
N LEU A 531 21.52 31.01 -17.26
CA LEU A 531 21.59 29.61 -17.74
C LEU A 531 20.19 28.99 -17.91
N GLU A 532 19.29 29.21 -16.94
CA GLU A 532 17.91 28.73 -16.98
C GLU A 532 17.16 29.32 -18.19
N SER A 533 17.16 30.64 -18.36
CA SER A 533 16.51 31.32 -19.49
C SER A 533 16.99 30.80 -20.85
N ARG A 534 18.32 30.71 -21.05
CA ARG A 534 18.92 30.23 -22.30
C ARG A 534 18.60 28.77 -22.62
N SER A 535 18.50 27.91 -21.62
CA SER A 535 18.08 26.51 -21.83
C SER A 535 16.63 26.42 -22.33
N THR A 536 15.73 27.29 -21.85
CA THR A 536 14.34 27.33 -22.33
C THR A 536 14.19 27.89 -23.74
N GLU A 537 15.05 28.83 -24.16
CA GLU A 537 15.10 29.33 -25.53
C GLU A 537 15.54 28.24 -26.52
N ASN A 538 16.65 27.55 -26.22
CA ASN A 538 17.15 26.44 -27.04
C ASN A 538 16.10 25.32 -27.18
N ARG A 539 15.36 25.01 -26.11
CA ARG A 539 14.28 24.02 -26.10
C ARG A 539 13.05 24.43 -26.94
N LYS A 540 12.80 25.73 -27.11
CA LYS A 540 11.76 26.24 -28.04
C LYS A 540 12.25 26.19 -29.48
N ALA A 541 13.47 26.65 -29.76
CA ALA A 541 14.06 26.63 -31.10
C ALA A 541 14.17 25.19 -31.66
N GLY A 542 14.65 24.24 -30.86
CA GLY A 542 14.76 22.82 -31.26
C GLY A 542 13.42 22.10 -31.45
N ARG A 543 12.28 22.70 -31.03
CA ARG A 543 10.94 22.17 -31.29
C ARG A 543 10.38 22.69 -32.62
N SER A 544 10.64 23.97 -32.94
CA SER A 544 10.21 24.63 -34.18
C SER A 544 11.00 24.25 -35.43
N ALA A 545 12.04 23.43 -35.30
CA ALA A 545 12.81 22.86 -36.42
C ALA A 545 12.50 21.38 -36.67
N LYS A 546 11.44 20.86 -36.02
CA LYS A 546 11.00 19.46 -36.09
C LYS A 546 9.50 19.33 -36.46
N ASP A 547 8.83 20.47 -36.54
CA ASP A 547 7.58 20.71 -37.25
C ASP A 547 7.92 21.38 -38.60
#